data_AF-A0A1H9XIK1-F1
#
_entry.id   AF-A0A1H9XIK1-F1
#
_cell.length_a   1.000
_cell.length_b   1.000
_cell.length_c   1.000
_cell.angle_alpha   90.00
_cell.angle_beta   90.00
_cell.angle_gamma   90.00
#
_symmetry.space_group_name_H-M   'P 1'
#
loop_
_entity.id
_entity.type
_entity.pdbx_description
1 polymer ?
#
loop_
_entity_poly.entity_id
_entity_poly.type
_entity_poly.pdbx_seq_one_letter_code
_entity_poly.pdbx_strand_id
1 'polypeptide(L)'
;MFKKGLILICTVILSLVSAGCNEEEPIKEEVIQHNWKESSLFESGSYTMIGEEGRLGFLYNDSEVDRFYPNKTQKYMWHFWGNEDELIGDIEVLGTHENSNEEIIVVPRKENTFLSPNNGADQHSPTNMMLPKSGMWKLDAYIGDRLFGSVYVKVHEK
;
A
#
# COMPACT_ATOMS: atom_id res chain seq x y z
N MET A 1 46.13 -67.29 32.36
CA MET A 1 45.13 -67.46 33.43
C MET A 1 43.78 -67.01 32.89
N PHE A 2 42.79 -67.93 32.83
CA PHE A 2 41.32 -67.73 32.75
C PHE A 2 40.75 -66.78 31.67
N LYS A 3 39.72 -67.04 30.86
CA LYS A 3 38.68 -68.06 30.65
C LYS A 3 38.07 -67.71 29.26
N LYS A 4 37.82 -68.68 28.35
CA LYS A 4 36.48 -69.26 28.03
C LYS A 4 35.37 -68.19 27.87
N GLY A 5 34.57 -68.11 26.81
CA GLY A 5 34.28 -68.98 25.66
C GLY A 5 33.43 -68.21 24.64
N LEU A 6 33.43 -68.63 23.38
CA LEU A 6 32.33 -69.32 22.69
C LEU A 6 31.09 -68.44 22.43
N ILE A 7 30.79 -68.16 21.16
CA ILE A 7 29.57 -68.57 20.41
C ILE A 7 29.39 -67.67 19.18
N LEU A 8 29.26 -68.36 18.04
CA LEU A 8 28.99 -67.89 16.69
C LEU A 8 27.49 -67.58 16.51
N ILE A 9 27.11 -66.40 16.03
CA ILE A 9 25.79 -66.17 15.42
C ILE A 9 25.93 -65.23 14.21
N CYS A 10 25.56 -65.76 13.04
CA CYS A 10 25.31 -65.04 11.80
C CYS A 10 24.12 -64.10 11.95
N THR A 11 24.27 -62.84 11.52
CA THR A 11 23.12 -62.00 11.20
C THR A 11 23.39 -61.24 9.92
N VAL A 12 22.78 -61.73 8.84
CA VAL A 12 22.64 -61.03 7.57
C VAL A 12 21.70 -59.85 7.81
N ILE A 13 22.21 -58.63 7.72
CA ILE A 13 21.37 -57.43 7.74
C ILE A 13 21.25 -56.92 6.32
N LEU A 14 20.08 -57.21 5.74
CA LEU A 14 19.58 -56.70 4.48
C LEU A 14 19.06 -55.28 4.72
N SER A 15 19.88 -54.24 4.51
CA SER A 15 19.43 -52.85 4.60
C SER A 15 19.07 -52.30 3.22
N LEU A 16 17.77 -52.43 2.95
CA LEU A 16 16.86 -51.54 2.22
C LEU A 16 17.47 -50.30 1.54
N VAL A 17 17.24 -50.22 0.22
CA VAL A 17 17.31 -48.99 -0.58
C VAL A 17 16.04 -48.18 -0.30
N SER A 18 16.17 -46.99 0.27
CA SER A 18 15.14 -45.95 0.17
C SER A 18 15.61 -44.91 -0.84
N ALA A 19 14.90 -44.85 -1.96
CA ALA A 19 15.02 -43.81 -2.97
C ALA A 19 14.85 -42.44 -2.31
N GLY A 20 15.82 -41.54 -2.50
CA GLY A 20 15.67 -40.12 -2.19
C GLY A 20 14.77 -39.49 -3.25
N CYS A 21 13.48 -39.33 -2.93
CA CYS A 21 12.62 -38.39 -3.62
C CYS A 21 13.00 -36.98 -3.14
N ASN A 22 13.68 -36.21 -3.98
CA ASN A 22 13.72 -34.76 -3.81
C ASN A 22 12.34 -34.24 -4.20
N GLU A 23 11.50 -33.97 -3.21
CA GLU A 23 10.33 -33.12 -3.38
C GLU A 23 10.84 -31.67 -3.38
N GLU A 24 10.80 -31.01 -4.53
CA GLU A 24 10.95 -29.56 -4.60
C GLU A 24 9.78 -28.97 -3.81
N GLU A 25 10.07 -28.32 -2.69
CA GLU A 25 9.04 -27.62 -1.93
C GLU A 25 8.41 -26.53 -2.82
N PRO A 26 7.07 -26.47 -2.92
CA PRO A 26 6.42 -25.39 -3.64
C PRO A 26 6.78 -24.07 -2.97
N ILE A 27 7.27 -23.12 -3.76
CA ILE A 27 7.52 -21.73 -3.36
C ILE A 27 6.23 -21.24 -2.70
N LYS A 28 6.25 -21.09 -1.38
CA LYS A 28 5.18 -20.39 -0.65
C LYS A 28 5.23 -18.95 -1.11
N GLU A 29 4.30 -18.58 -1.98
CA GLU A 29 4.00 -17.19 -2.27
C GLU A 29 3.64 -16.56 -0.93
N GLU A 30 4.58 -15.77 -0.40
CA GLU A 30 4.42 -15.06 0.86
C GLU A 30 3.30 -14.06 0.61
N VAL A 31 2.09 -14.39 1.06
CA VAL A 31 0.96 -13.46 1.05
C VAL A 31 1.39 -12.30 1.94
N ILE A 32 1.94 -11.24 1.32
CA ILE A 32 2.21 -9.98 2.00
C ILE A 32 0.84 -9.48 2.43
N GLN A 33 0.47 -9.79 3.67
CA GLN A 33 -0.75 -9.31 4.30
C GLN A 33 -0.56 -7.81 4.53
N HIS A 34 -0.73 -7.03 3.46
CA HIS A 34 -0.78 -5.59 3.52
C HIS A 34 -1.91 -5.23 4.48
N ASN A 35 -1.56 -4.49 5.53
CA ASN A 35 -2.54 -4.03 6.51
C ASN A 35 -3.32 -2.86 5.87
N TRP A 36 -4.30 -3.20 5.03
CA TRP A 36 -5.21 -2.27 4.37
C TRP A 36 -6.12 -1.60 5.40
N LYS A 37 -5.62 -0.52 5.99
CA LYS A 37 -6.32 0.30 6.97
C LYS A 37 -6.47 1.71 6.39
N GLU A 38 -7.68 2.25 6.48
CA GLU A 38 -7.95 3.62 6.06
C GLU A 38 -7.07 4.61 6.83
N SER A 39 -6.57 5.63 6.11
CA SER A 39 -5.78 6.69 6.71
C SER A 39 -6.58 7.45 7.75
N SER A 40 -5.90 7.96 8.78
CA SER A 40 -6.56 8.71 9.85
C SER A 40 -7.13 10.03 9.32
N LEU A 41 -8.22 10.47 9.95
CA LEU A 41 -8.69 11.84 9.81
C LEU A 41 -7.91 12.76 10.75
N PHE A 42 -7.60 13.96 10.28
CA PHE A 42 -6.97 15.01 11.08
C PHE A 42 -7.48 16.39 10.68
N GLU A 43 -7.30 17.38 11.55
CA GLU A 43 -7.75 18.74 11.31
C GLU A 43 -6.61 19.60 10.76
N SER A 44 -6.92 20.45 9.78
CA SER A 44 -5.99 21.50 9.33
C SER A 44 -6.73 22.77 8.96
N GLY A 45 -6.43 23.85 9.69
CA GLY A 45 -7.24 25.06 9.66
C GLY A 45 -8.66 24.77 10.16
N SER A 46 -9.67 25.00 9.30
CA SER A 46 -11.08 24.76 9.60
C SER A 46 -11.64 23.51 8.91
N TYR A 47 -10.77 22.63 8.38
CA TYR A 47 -11.16 21.51 7.55
C TYR A 47 -10.59 20.18 8.08
N THR A 48 -11.40 19.14 7.95
CA THR A 48 -10.97 17.75 8.14
C THR A 48 -10.32 17.22 6.88
N MET A 49 -9.21 16.51 7.06
CA MET A 49 -8.41 15.88 6.03
C MET A 49 -8.34 14.38 6.29
N ILE A 50 -8.19 13.58 5.23
CA ILE A 50 -7.73 12.19 5.33
C ILE A 50 -6.29 12.09 4.84
N GLY A 51 -5.43 11.38 5.58
CA GLY A 51 -4.04 11.18 5.18
C GLY A 51 -3.07 10.92 6.34
N GLU A 52 -1.87 11.47 6.23
CA GLU A 52 -0.82 11.45 7.24
C GLU A 52 -0.58 12.88 7.73
N GLU A 53 -0.99 13.14 8.98
CA GLU A 53 -0.89 14.46 9.60
C GLU A 53 0.56 14.98 9.59
N GLY A 54 0.75 16.22 9.15
CA GLY A 54 2.07 16.83 9.02
C GLY A 54 2.87 16.37 7.80
N ARG A 55 2.29 15.52 6.94
CA ARG A 55 2.91 15.11 5.67
C ARG A 55 2.02 15.39 4.47
N LEU A 56 0.91 14.67 4.31
CA LEU A 56 -0.01 14.87 3.19
C LEU A 56 -1.44 14.48 3.54
N GLY A 57 -2.39 15.09 2.85
CA GLY A 57 -3.79 14.68 2.92
C GLY A 57 -4.63 15.44 1.90
N PHE A 58 -5.93 15.16 1.88
CA PHE A 58 -6.88 15.95 1.12
C PHE A 58 -8.18 16.13 1.88
N LEU A 59 -8.93 17.17 1.53
CA LEU A 59 -10.23 17.48 2.14
C LEU A 59 -11.16 16.26 2.08
N TYR A 60 -11.49 15.74 3.25
CA TYR A 60 -12.33 14.55 3.41
C TYR A 60 -12.80 14.46 4.86
N ASN A 61 -14.11 14.28 5.07
CA ASN A 61 -14.73 14.22 6.40
C ASN A 61 -15.61 12.97 6.60
N ASP A 62 -15.50 11.99 5.69
CA ASP A 62 -16.32 10.77 5.68
C ASP A 62 -17.86 11.01 5.59
N SER A 63 -18.29 12.18 5.13
CA SER A 63 -19.71 12.40 4.84
C SER A 63 -20.14 11.74 3.53
N GLU A 64 -21.43 11.42 3.38
CA GLU A 64 -21.99 10.83 2.15
C GLU A 64 -21.67 11.63 0.87
N VAL A 65 -21.46 12.96 1.00
CA VAL A 65 -21.11 13.79 -0.15
C VAL A 65 -19.65 13.65 -0.53
N ASP A 66 -18.74 13.42 0.42
CA ASP A 66 -17.28 13.40 0.24
C ASP A 66 -16.71 11.99 0.04
N ARG A 67 -17.42 10.95 0.50
CA ARG A 67 -17.06 9.53 0.29
C ARG A 67 -16.85 9.19 -1.18
N PHE A 68 -15.91 8.27 -1.41
CA PHE A 68 -15.72 7.68 -2.72
C PHE A 68 -16.80 6.62 -3.00
N TYR A 69 -17.33 6.66 -4.21
CA TYR A 69 -18.19 5.62 -4.76
C TYR A 69 -17.66 5.20 -6.14
N PRO A 70 -17.84 3.94 -6.56
CA PRO A 70 -17.33 3.45 -7.82
C PRO A 70 -17.74 4.31 -9.00
N ASN A 71 -16.77 4.68 -9.84
CA ASN A 71 -16.93 5.46 -11.07
C ASN A 71 -17.56 6.86 -10.88
N LYS A 72 -17.58 7.39 -9.66
CA LYS A 72 -17.97 8.78 -9.39
C LYS A 72 -16.73 9.66 -9.46
N THR A 73 -16.69 10.58 -10.41
CA THR A 73 -15.67 11.64 -10.43
C THR A 73 -16.02 12.71 -9.40
N GLN A 74 -15.07 13.07 -8.55
CA GLN A 74 -15.25 14.11 -7.54
C GLN A 74 -13.98 14.95 -7.37
N LYS A 75 -14.17 16.20 -6.92
CA LYS A 75 -13.08 17.12 -6.63
C LYS A 75 -12.55 16.88 -5.23
N TYR A 76 -11.24 16.70 -5.13
CA TYR A 76 -10.51 16.60 -3.87
C TYR A 76 -9.31 17.53 -3.92
N MET A 77 -9.16 18.36 -2.89
CA MET A 77 -8.04 19.29 -2.78
C MET A 77 -6.98 18.64 -1.91
N TRP A 78 -5.85 18.31 -2.53
CA TRP A 78 -4.67 17.80 -1.84
C TRP A 78 -3.91 18.93 -1.17
N HIS A 79 -3.30 18.61 -0.03
CA HIS A 79 -2.51 19.47 0.83
C HIS A 79 -1.22 18.74 1.19
N PHE A 80 -0.10 19.44 1.11
CA PHE A 80 1.25 18.88 1.30
C PHE A 80 2.03 19.73 2.30
N TRP A 81 2.57 19.07 3.32
CA TRP A 81 3.42 19.62 4.36
C TRP A 81 4.83 19.09 4.17
N GLY A 82 5.76 19.98 3.85
CA GLY A 82 7.11 19.59 3.45
C GLY A 82 7.96 20.80 3.11
N ASN A 83 9.27 20.59 3.08
CA ASN A 83 10.20 21.68 2.79
C ASN A 83 10.18 22.03 1.30
N GLU A 84 10.68 23.22 0.95
CA GLU A 84 10.69 23.70 -0.43
C GLU A 84 11.32 22.69 -1.40
N ASP A 85 12.43 22.07 -1.03
CA ASP A 85 13.14 21.07 -1.85
C ASP A 85 12.33 19.77 -2.10
N GLU A 86 11.32 19.48 -1.28
CA GLU A 86 10.44 18.32 -1.43
C GLU A 86 9.25 18.61 -2.34
N LEU A 87 8.84 19.88 -2.42
CA LEU A 87 7.65 20.35 -3.12
C LEU A 87 7.96 20.94 -4.50
N ILE A 88 9.03 20.47 -5.14
CA ILE A 88 9.44 20.86 -6.50
C ILE A 88 9.01 19.78 -7.48
N GLY A 89 8.13 20.15 -8.41
CA GLY A 89 7.66 19.31 -9.50
C GLY A 89 6.15 19.20 -9.56
N ASP A 90 5.70 18.33 -10.47
CA ASP A 90 4.28 18.09 -10.71
C ASP A 90 3.76 16.96 -9.83
N ILE A 91 2.49 17.07 -9.42
CA ILE A 91 1.80 15.99 -8.71
C ILE A 91 1.38 14.90 -9.69
N GLU A 92 1.55 13.65 -9.27
CA GLU A 92 0.93 12.47 -9.87
C GLU A 92 0.38 11.59 -8.75
N VAL A 93 -0.79 10.99 -8.94
CA VAL A 93 -1.37 10.06 -7.96
C VAL A 93 -1.66 8.74 -8.64
N LEU A 94 -1.02 7.68 -8.15
CA LEU A 94 -1.27 6.31 -8.56
C LEU A 94 -2.17 5.62 -7.54
N GLY A 95 -3.12 4.81 -8.02
CA GLY A 95 -4.07 4.08 -7.19
C GLY A 95 -3.86 2.58 -7.31
N THR A 96 -3.68 1.90 -6.18
CA THR A 96 -3.64 0.43 -6.08
C THR A 96 -4.84 -0.06 -5.28
N HIS A 97 -5.56 -1.06 -5.79
CA HIS A 97 -6.71 -1.67 -5.10
C HIS A 97 -6.28 -2.83 -4.21
N GLU A 98 -6.96 -3.07 -3.09
CA GLU A 98 -6.60 -4.14 -2.15
C GLU A 98 -6.55 -5.56 -2.72
N ASN A 99 -7.29 -5.81 -3.79
CA ASN A 99 -7.35 -7.11 -4.46
C ASN A 99 -6.61 -7.12 -5.82
N SER A 100 -5.75 -6.15 -6.08
CA SER A 100 -5.03 -6.01 -7.35
C SER A 100 -3.62 -5.49 -7.14
N ASN A 101 -2.66 -6.01 -7.91
CA ASN A 101 -1.32 -5.43 -8.00
C ASN A 101 -1.18 -4.45 -9.18
N GLU A 102 -2.28 -4.19 -9.91
CA GLU A 102 -2.31 -3.22 -11.01
C GLU A 102 -2.53 -1.80 -10.48
N GLU A 103 -1.62 -0.90 -10.82
CA GLU A 103 -1.73 0.53 -10.57
C GLU A 103 -2.53 1.23 -11.68
N ILE A 104 -3.38 2.18 -11.30
CA ILE A 104 -4.04 3.10 -12.22
C ILE A 104 -3.60 4.54 -11.96
N ILE A 105 -3.59 5.37 -13.01
CA ILE A 105 -3.40 6.81 -12.86
C ILE A 105 -4.71 7.42 -12.36
N VAL A 106 -4.73 7.92 -11.12
CA VAL A 106 -5.88 8.60 -10.51
C VAL A 106 -5.82 10.10 -10.78
N VAL A 107 -4.62 10.68 -10.65
CA VAL A 107 -4.34 12.07 -11.03
C VAL A 107 -3.14 12.05 -11.96
N PRO A 108 -3.31 12.41 -13.25
CA PRO A 108 -2.20 12.42 -14.19
C PRO A 108 -1.23 13.57 -13.89
N ARG A 109 0.05 13.33 -14.15
CA ARG A 109 1.08 14.37 -14.08
C ARG A 109 0.72 15.55 -15.00
N LYS A 110 0.75 16.76 -14.45
CA LYS A 110 0.47 18.00 -15.17
C LYS A 110 1.34 19.13 -14.65
N GLU A 111 1.84 19.96 -15.56
CA GLU A 111 2.63 21.14 -15.19
C GLU A 111 1.85 22.11 -14.29
N ASN A 112 2.56 22.71 -13.32
CA ASN A 112 2.05 23.78 -12.44
C ASN A 112 0.84 23.35 -11.60
N THR A 113 0.88 22.14 -11.05
CA THR A 113 -0.21 21.60 -10.21
C THR A 113 -0.30 22.23 -8.83
N PHE A 114 0.80 22.78 -8.32
CA PHE A 114 0.79 23.54 -7.07
C PHE A 114 0.38 24.97 -7.30
N LEU A 115 -0.40 25.49 -6.35
CA LEU A 115 -0.87 26.86 -6.36
C LEU A 115 -0.12 27.71 -5.33
N SER A 116 -0.37 27.46 -4.05
CA SER A 116 0.23 28.22 -2.93
C SER A 116 -0.01 27.49 -1.61
N PRO A 117 0.59 27.95 -0.50
CA PRO A 117 0.14 27.56 0.84
C PRO A 117 -1.37 27.77 1.01
N ASN A 118 -2.04 26.84 1.68
CA ASN A 118 -3.48 26.91 1.96
C ASN A 118 -3.86 25.96 3.11
N ASN A 119 -4.86 26.31 3.93
CA ASN A 119 -5.34 25.53 5.07
C ASN A 119 -4.24 25.00 6.01
N GLY A 120 -3.13 25.74 6.17
CA GLY A 120 -2.00 25.35 7.02
C GLY A 120 -0.95 24.44 6.35
N ALA A 121 -1.17 24.02 5.10
CA ALA A 121 -0.19 23.31 4.29
C ALA A 121 0.72 24.26 3.52
N ASP A 122 1.92 23.78 3.18
CA ASP A 122 2.92 24.53 2.42
C ASP A 122 2.54 24.63 0.94
N GLN A 123 1.88 23.59 0.39
CA GLN A 123 1.29 23.62 -0.94
C GLN A 123 -0.05 22.89 -0.99
N HIS A 124 -0.87 23.26 -1.97
CA HIS A 124 -2.10 22.54 -2.28
C HIS A 124 -2.34 22.36 -3.79
N SER A 125 -3.12 21.35 -4.15
CA SER A 125 -3.51 21.05 -5.53
C SER A 125 -4.96 20.54 -5.61
N PRO A 126 -5.87 21.25 -6.30
CA PRO A 126 -7.20 20.74 -6.58
C PRO A 126 -7.17 19.69 -7.70
N THR A 127 -7.72 18.52 -7.44
CA THR A 127 -7.73 17.38 -8.37
C THR A 127 -9.15 16.89 -8.62
N ASN A 128 -9.37 16.22 -9.75
CA ASN A 128 -10.55 15.39 -9.97
C ASN A 128 -10.09 13.93 -9.86
N MET A 129 -10.69 13.16 -8.96
CA MET A 129 -10.35 11.75 -8.76
C MET A 129 -11.57 10.87 -9.03
N MET A 130 -11.32 9.67 -9.52
CA MET A 130 -12.32 8.62 -9.73
C MET A 130 -11.66 7.27 -9.44
N LEU A 131 -12.34 6.43 -8.66
CA LEU A 131 -11.91 5.07 -8.37
C LEU A 131 -12.95 4.09 -8.91
N PRO A 132 -12.55 3.06 -9.68
CA PRO A 132 -13.50 2.25 -10.45
C PRO A 132 -14.19 1.14 -9.65
N LYS A 133 -13.61 0.71 -8.52
CA LYS A 133 -14.07 -0.46 -7.74
C LYS A 133 -14.27 -0.09 -6.27
N SER A 134 -15.28 -0.70 -5.63
CA SER A 134 -15.43 -0.65 -4.17
C SER A 134 -14.29 -1.39 -3.48
N GLY A 135 -14.04 -1.08 -2.21
CA GLY A 135 -12.94 -1.64 -1.44
C GLY A 135 -11.91 -0.60 -1.02
N MET A 136 -10.83 -1.07 -0.41
CA MET A 136 -9.70 -0.21 -0.02
C MET A 136 -8.81 0.11 -1.21
N TRP A 137 -8.34 1.35 -1.25
CA TRP A 137 -7.39 1.86 -2.23
C TRP A 137 -6.24 2.56 -1.54
N LYS A 138 -5.04 2.36 -2.06
CA LYS A 138 -3.81 3.06 -1.68
C LYS A 138 -3.55 4.07 -2.77
N LEU A 139 -3.47 5.34 -2.39
CA LEU A 139 -3.21 6.46 -3.27
C LEU A 139 -1.79 6.95 -3.00
N ASP A 140 -0.86 6.61 -3.89
CA ASP A 140 0.53 7.06 -3.82
C ASP A 140 0.67 8.40 -4.51
N ALA A 141 0.94 9.45 -3.74
CA ALA A 141 1.14 10.79 -4.26
C ALA A 141 2.63 11.04 -4.50
N TYR A 142 2.98 11.28 -5.75
CA TYR A 142 4.32 11.63 -6.21
C TYR A 142 4.41 13.13 -6.43
N ILE A 143 5.59 13.70 -6.14
CA ILE A 143 5.97 15.06 -6.54
C ILE A 143 7.25 14.96 -7.36
N GLY A 144 7.15 15.31 -8.64
CA GLY A 144 8.15 14.91 -9.62
C GLY A 144 8.26 13.38 -9.64
N ASP A 145 9.48 12.85 -9.55
CA ASP A 145 9.72 11.40 -9.59
C ASP A 145 9.86 10.77 -8.20
N ARG A 146 9.49 11.49 -7.13
CA ARG A 146 9.62 11.02 -5.75
C ARG A 146 8.26 10.75 -5.14
N LEU A 147 8.11 9.56 -4.53
CA LEU A 147 6.98 9.28 -3.66
C LEU A 147 7.03 10.25 -2.47
N PHE A 148 6.00 11.07 -2.33
CA PHE A 148 5.90 12.03 -1.24
C PHE A 148 5.22 11.40 -0.02
N GLY A 149 4.17 10.60 -0.26
CA GLY A 149 3.47 9.81 0.75
C GLY A 149 2.27 9.08 0.16
N SER A 150 1.56 8.33 1.01
CA SER A 150 0.41 7.52 0.60
C SER A 150 -0.81 7.78 1.46
N VAL A 151 -1.99 7.79 0.85
CA VAL A 151 -3.28 7.89 1.55
C VAL A 151 -4.13 6.66 1.24
N TYR A 152 -4.64 6.00 2.27
CA TYR A 152 -5.53 4.86 2.11
C TYR A 152 -6.97 5.33 2.30
N VAL A 153 -7.84 4.97 1.35
CA VAL A 153 -9.27 5.35 1.38
C VAL A 153 -10.18 4.16 1.14
N LYS A 154 -11.38 4.20 1.71
CA LYS A 154 -12.46 3.28 1.36
C LYS A 154 -13.31 3.84 0.23
N VAL A 155 -13.55 2.99 -0.78
CA VAL A 155 -14.60 3.20 -1.79
C VAL A 155 -15.81 2.39 -1.37
N HIS A 156 -16.91 3.08 -1.08
CA HIS A 156 -18.14 2.51 -0.53
C HIS A 156 -19.04 1.93 -1.63
N GLU A 157 -19.78 0.89 -1.29
CA GLU A 157 -20.90 0.44 -2.13
C GLU A 157 -22.03 1.48 -2.08
N LYS A 158 -22.82 1.54 -3.15
CA LYS A 158 -24.01 2.40 -3.22
C LYS A 158 -25.23 1.70 -2.64
#